data_AF-A0A402ANP5-F1
#
_entry.id   AF-A0A402ANP5-F1
#
_cell.length_a   1.000
_cell.length_b   1.000
_cell.length_c   1.000
_cell.angle_alpha   90.00
_cell.angle_beta   90.00
_cell.angle_gamma   90.00
#
_symmetry.space_group_name_H-M   'P 1'
#
loop_
_entity.id
_entity.type
_entity.pdbx_description
1 polymer ?
#
loop_
_entity_poly.entity_id
_entity_poly.type
_entity_poly.pdbx_seq_one_letter_code
_entity_poly.pdbx_strand_id
1 'polypeptide(L)'
;MRLVMPRYRQVDAQHFQLTTILDSISVPMGNFQVSASVRQAEIGNHIPVYMIDAPRYFDRENIYGYTDDGERFILFCRAALEAVRSLDWSPDIVHCNDWHTGIVPNWLHTIYRSDEFFANTASVYTIHNLAYQGIFGYRLLEVAGVAANGFVYPQIAELANVVDIMGRGILFADAVTTVSERYAQEILTPTFGEKLDHMLRSRRDRLFGILNGVDYQENNPTLNNHIHTQYDALSLEKRAENKAALQEQAHLPIKPDVPLLAMISRLADQKGFDLLAQIIHPLLAQGVQFVLLGVGDQHYHEMFQNLAARYPDQVAIFLTFNTEVAQRIYAGSDMLLMPSRFEPCGTNQMYAMRYGCVPIVRHVGDWPIRFRSIIRTVARGMALSSRTMMPGSSSQPLCVPWPFIHLRISGVPCS
;
A
#
# COMPACT_ATOMS: atom_id res chain seq x y z
N MET A 1 0.37 8.02 21.03
CA MET A 1 1.19 7.52 19.91
C MET A 1 2.21 8.57 19.54
N ARG A 2 3.46 8.20 19.27
CA ARG A 2 4.52 9.09 18.78
C ARG A 2 5.06 8.48 17.49
N LEU A 3 5.26 9.29 16.46
CA LEU A 3 5.78 8.82 15.17
C LEU A 3 7.25 9.22 15.05
N VAL A 4 8.08 8.32 14.53
CA VAL A 4 9.47 8.64 14.19
C VAL A 4 9.67 8.33 12.71
N MET A 5 10.25 9.27 11.97
CA MET A 5 10.54 9.10 10.54
C MET A 5 11.85 9.80 10.15
N PRO A 6 12.46 9.47 9.01
CA PRO A 6 13.57 10.26 8.50
C PRO A 6 13.12 11.65 8.07
N ARG A 7 13.95 12.68 8.28
CA ARG A 7 13.74 14.00 7.67
C ARG A 7 14.18 13.93 6.22
N TYR A 8 13.27 13.56 5.32
CA TYR A 8 13.55 13.58 3.88
C TYR A 8 13.57 15.02 3.33
N ARG A 9 14.31 15.23 2.23
CA ARG A 9 14.38 16.52 1.51
C ARG A 9 13.00 17.10 1.18
N GLN A 10 12.05 16.23 0.84
CA GLN A 10 10.69 16.59 0.41
C GLN A 10 9.82 17.15 1.55
N VAL A 11 10.25 17.01 2.82
CA VAL A 11 9.51 17.57 3.95
C VAL A 11 9.72 19.08 3.99
N ASP A 12 8.64 19.83 3.73
CA ASP A 12 8.62 21.28 3.83
C ASP A 12 8.67 21.72 5.30
N ALA A 13 9.81 22.27 5.70
CA ALA A 13 10.05 22.69 7.07
C ALA A 13 9.17 23.87 7.50
N GLN A 14 8.77 24.75 6.57
CA GLN A 14 7.95 25.91 6.87
C GLN A 14 6.48 25.50 6.99
N HIS A 15 6.00 24.68 6.05
CA HIS A 15 4.62 24.19 6.06
C HIS A 15 4.31 23.44 7.36
N PHE A 16 5.21 22.56 7.82
CA PHE A 16 5.04 21.78 9.05
C PHE A 16 5.59 22.44 10.31
N GLN A 17 6.11 23.67 10.22
CA GLN A 17 6.67 24.43 11.35
C GLN A 17 7.67 23.62 12.19
N LEU A 18 8.64 22.99 11.51
CA LEU A 18 9.58 22.08 12.16
C LEU A 18 10.42 22.80 13.21
N THR A 19 10.45 22.26 14.42
CA THR A 19 11.29 22.74 15.52
C THR A 19 12.39 21.74 15.83
N THR A 20 13.62 22.20 16.05
CA THR A 20 14.70 21.32 16.53
C THR A 20 14.52 21.12 18.03
N ILE A 21 14.46 19.88 18.47
CA ILE A 21 14.30 19.53 19.89
C ILE A 21 15.56 18.88 20.47
N LEU A 22 16.42 18.32 19.62
CA LEU A 22 17.74 17.82 19.98
C LEU A 22 18.71 18.24 18.87
N ASP A 23 19.68 19.10 19.21
CA ASP A 23 20.64 19.63 18.22
C ASP A 23 21.65 18.58 17.75
N SER A 24 21.99 17.62 18.60
CA SER A 24 22.90 16.54 18.27
C SER A 24 22.70 15.36 19.21
N ILE A 25 22.45 14.19 18.62
CA ILE A 25 22.55 12.88 19.26
C ILE A 25 23.69 12.10 18.60
N SER A 26 24.43 11.34 19.40
CA SER A 26 25.48 10.47 18.89
C SER A 26 24.92 9.09 18.58
N VAL A 27 24.95 8.69 17.31
CA VAL A 27 24.34 7.46 16.80
C VAL A 27 25.42 6.40 16.57
N PRO A 28 25.46 5.29 17.34
CA PRO A 28 26.45 4.24 17.15
C PRO A 28 26.15 3.37 15.92
N MET A 29 27.12 3.27 15.02
CA MET A 29 27.05 2.56 13.73
C MET A 29 28.16 1.50 13.64
N GLY A 30 28.17 0.58 14.60
CA GLY A 30 29.23 -0.41 14.74
C GLY A 30 30.46 0.20 15.41
N ASN A 31 31.55 0.36 14.66
CA ASN A 31 32.82 0.89 15.18
C ASN A 31 32.98 2.41 15.01
N PHE A 32 32.00 3.10 14.44
CA PHE A 32 31.99 4.56 14.31
C PHE A 32 30.68 5.15 14.84
N GLN A 33 30.66 6.47 15.01
CA GLN A 33 29.47 7.22 15.43
C GLN A 33 29.12 8.26 14.38
N VAL A 34 27.83 8.54 14.24
CA VAL A 34 27.31 9.60 13.35
C VAL A 34 26.48 10.56 14.20
N SER A 35 26.68 11.86 14.01
CA SER A 35 25.81 12.87 14.62
C SER A 35 24.54 13.05 13.77
N ALA A 36 23.39 13.09 14.43
CA ALA A 36 22.11 13.45 13.84
C ALA A 36 21.39 14.42 14.77
N SER A 37 20.50 15.26 14.25
CA SER A 37 19.60 16.07 15.06
C SER A 37 18.18 15.51 15.01
N VAL A 38 17.32 15.95 15.91
CA VAL A 38 15.90 15.55 15.94
C VAL A 38 15.04 16.79 15.82
N ARG A 39 14.17 16.79 14.81
CA ARG A 39 13.15 17.82 14.62
C ARG A 39 11.78 17.29 15.00
N GLN A 40 10.87 18.17 15.40
CA GLN A 40 9.51 17.85 15.77
C GLN A 40 8.51 18.64 14.94
N ALA A 41 7.41 17.97 14.58
CA ALA A 41 6.16 18.55 14.11
C ALA A 41 4.98 17.85 14.79
N GLU A 42 3.77 18.37 14.54
CA GLU A 42 2.52 17.71 14.89
C GLU A 42 1.67 17.50 13.64
N ILE A 43 0.92 16.40 13.61
CA ILE A 43 -0.06 16.12 12.54
C ILE A 43 -1.42 15.73 13.12
N GLY A 44 -2.48 16.02 12.37
CA GLY A 44 -3.86 15.65 12.74
C GLY A 44 -4.25 16.15 14.14
N ASN A 45 -4.69 15.22 14.99
CA ASN A 45 -5.08 15.50 16.38
C ASN A 45 -3.85 15.63 17.31
N HIS A 46 -2.91 16.53 17.00
CA HIS A 46 -1.70 16.79 17.80
C HIS A 46 -0.80 15.56 18.02
N ILE A 47 -0.70 14.68 17.01
CA ILE A 47 0.20 13.52 17.09
C ILE A 47 1.64 14.02 16.87
N PRO A 48 2.56 13.84 17.84
CA PRO A 48 3.93 14.29 17.69
C PRO A 48 4.69 13.40 16.70
N VAL A 49 5.40 14.06 15.79
CA VAL A 49 6.25 13.45 14.76
C VAL A 49 7.69 13.89 14.99
N TYR A 50 8.56 12.95 15.29
CA TYR A 50 9.99 13.13 15.46
C TYR A 50 10.71 12.75 14.17
N MET A 51 11.48 13.67 13.62
CA MET A 51 12.20 13.49 12.37
C MET A 51 13.69 13.43 12.62
N ILE A 52 14.30 12.30 12.27
CA ILE A 52 15.76 12.13 12.34
C ILE A 52 16.38 12.94 11.19
N ASP A 53 17.04 14.04 11.52
CA ASP A 53 17.69 14.92 10.57
C ASP A 53 19.19 14.59 10.50
N ALA A 54 19.53 13.84 9.45
CA ALA A 54 20.89 13.48 9.09
C ALA A 54 21.07 13.76 7.59
N PRO A 55 21.40 15.01 7.19
CA PRO A 55 21.35 15.45 5.79
C PRO A 55 22.14 14.56 4.83
N ARG A 56 23.32 14.05 5.24
CA ARG A 56 24.11 13.08 4.45
C ARG A 56 23.29 11.86 3.97
N TYR A 57 22.34 11.42 4.78
CA TYR A 57 21.54 10.22 4.54
C TYR A 57 20.14 10.54 3.99
N PHE A 58 19.52 11.66 4.35
CA PHE A 58 18.10 11.92 4.02
C PHE A 58 17.83 13.18 3.19
N ASP A 59 18.80 14.10 3.06
CA ASP A 59 18.69 15.25 2.15
C ASP A 59 19.10 14.83 0.72
N ARG A 60 18.25 14.01 0.10
CA ARG A 60 18.48 13.42 -1.22
C ARG A 60 17.28 13.55 -2.13
N GLU A 61 17.53 13.40 -3.42
CA GLU A 61 16.50 13.53 -4.45
C GLU A 61 15.41 12.47 -4.37
N ASN A 62 15.80 11.21 -4.23
CA ASN A 62 14.90 10.07 -4.12
C ASN A 62 14.81 9.62 -2.65
N ILE A 63 13.73 8.91 -2.33
CA ILE A 63 13.53 8.34 -1.00
C ILE A 63 14.31 7.02 -0.85
N TYR A 64 14.33 6.18 -1.89
CA TYR A 64 14.94 4.84 -1.91
C TYR A 64 15.78 4.63 -3.18
N GLY A 65 16.47 3.49 -3.26
CA GLY A 65 17.22 3.05 -4.43
C GLY A 65 18.71 3.39 -4.37
N TYR A 66 19.24 3.72 -3.19
CA TYR A 66 20.65 4.01 -3.02
C TYR A 66 21.42 2.75 -2.59
N THR A 67 22.68 2.69 -2.98
CA THR A 67 23.58 1.57 -2.64
C THR A 67 23.83 1.45 -1.13
N ASP A 68 23.62 2.53 -0.38
CA ASP A 68 23.75 2.61 1.07
C ASP A 68 22.40 2.57 1.82
N ASP A 69 21.30 2.15 1.17
CA ASP A 69 19.98 2.09 1.80
C ASP A 69 19.98 1.26 3.10
N GLY A 70 20.69 0.13 3.12
CA GLY A 70 20.85 -0.65 4.34
C GLY A 70 21.43 0.20 5.48
N GLU A 71 22.55 0.88 5.24
CA GLU A 71 23.20 1.74 6.24
C GLU A 71 22.30 2.92 6.65
N ARG A 72 21.60 3.57 5.71
CA ARG A 72 20.63 4.64 5.99
C ARG A 72 19.57 4.21 7.01
N PHE A 73 19.00 3.04 6.84
CA PHE A 73 17.92 2.56 7.70
C PHE A 73 18.43 2.01 9.03
N ILE A 74 19.67 1.50 9.10
CA ILE A 74 20.34 1.23 10.38
C ILE A 74 20.55 2.54 11.16
N LEU A 75 21.05 3.59 10.50
CA LEU A 75 21.22 4.91 11.13
C LEU A 75 19.88 5.43 11.65
N PHE A 76 18.84 5.42 10.81
CA PHE A 76 17.51 5.87 11.19
C PHE A 76 17.00 5.14 12.45
N CYS A 77 17.05 3.80 12.43
CA CYS A 77 16.55 2.99 13.54
C CYS A 77 17.35 3.24 14.82
N ARG A 78 18.67 3.32 14.73
CA ARG A 78 19.51 3.57 15.90
C ARG A 78 19.27 4.98 16.45
N ALA A 79 19.25 5.99 15.58
CA ALA A 79 18.97 7.38 15.95
C ALA A 79 17.60 7.53 16.63
N ALA A 80 16.58 6.80 16.17
CA ALA A 80 15.27 6.78 16.80
C ALA A 80 15.34 6.25 18.25
N LEU A 81 16.07 5.16 18.50
CA LEU A 81 16.25 4.61 19.85
C LEU A 81 17.08 5.53 20.76
N GLU A 82 18.14 6.16 20.24
CA GLU A 82 18.93 7.15 21.01
C GLU A 82 18.15 8.45 21.26
N ALA A 83 17.27 8.84 20.33
CA ALA A 83 16.40 10.00 20.49
C ALA A 83 15.38 9.80 21.62
N VAL A 84 14.69 8.65 21.68
CA VAL A 84 13.71 8.40 22.75
C VAL A 84 14.36 8.35 24.13
N ARG A 85 15.61 7.86 24.21
CA ARG A 85 16.42 7.91 25.45
C ARG A 85 16.77 9.34 25.84
N SER A 86 17.21 10.15 24.87
CA SER A 86 17.57 11.55 25.09
C SER A 86 16.37 12.43 25.47
N LEU A 87 15.16 12.03 25.06
CA LEU A 87 13.89 12.64 25.46
C LEU A 87 13.35 12.12 26.79
N ASP A 88 14.08 11.22 27.47
CA ASP A 88 13.68 10.55 28.72
C ASP A 88 12.27 9.95 28.63
N TRP A 89 11.98 9.31 27.50
CA TRP A 89 10.68 8.71 27.22
C TRP A 89 10.84 7.26 26.81
N SER A 90 10.60 6.35 27.76
CA SER A 90 10.62 4.91 27.53
C SER A 90 9.30 4.44 26.89
N PRO A 91 9.32 3.89 25.67
CA PRO A 91 8.12 3.32 25.06
C PRO A 91 7.79 1.93 25.64
N ASP A 92 6.50 1.68 25.92
CA ASP A 92 6.02 0.32 26.21
C ASP A 92 6.07 -0.58 24.97
N ILE A 93 5.80 0.00 23.79
CA ILE A 93 5.76 -0.70 22.51
C ILE A 93 6.48 0.13 21.44
N VAL A 94 7.39 -0.51 20.72
CA VAL A 94 7.93 0.01 19.46
C VAL A 94 7.29 -0.72 18.29
N HIS A 95 6.57 0.03 17.45
CA HIS A 95 5.90 -0.50 16.28
C HIS A 95 6.75 -0.28 15.02
N CYS A 96 7.34 -1.36 14.54
CA CYS A 96 8.21 -1.42 13.37
C CYS A 96 7.39 -1.77 12.12
N ASN A 97 7.69 -1.11 11.01
CA ASN A 97 7.04 -1.29 9.71
C ASN A 97 8.06 -1.66 8.63
N ASP A 98 7.85 -2.81 7.98
CA ASP A 98 8.65 -3.39 6.90
C ASP A 98 10.15 -3.52 7.19
N TRP A 99 10.91 -3.96 6.19
CA TRP A 99 12.34 -4.23 6.30
C TRP A 99 13.13 -3.03 6.83
N HIS A 100 12.71 -1.80 6.54
CA HIS A 100 13.36 -0.56 6.98
C HIS A 100 13.61 -0.53 8.49
N THR A 101 12.73 -1.16 9.28
CA THR A 101 12.81 -1.15 10.75
C THR A 101 12.92 -2.55 11.36
N GLY A 102 13.09 -3.59 10.54
CA GLY A 102 13.17 -4.99 10.98
C GLY A 102 14.38 -5.30 11.87
N ILE A 103 15.38 -4.40 11.93
CA ILE A 103 16.52 -4.53 12.85
C ILE A 103 16.18 -4.17 14.30
N VAL A 104 15.15 -3.34 14.54
CA VAL A 104 14.83 -2.86 15.89
C VAL A 104 14.42 -3.99 16.83
N PRO A 105 13.50 -4.91 16.44
CA PRO A 105 13.21 -6.08 17.28
C PRO A 105 14.44 -6.92 17.57
N ASN A 106 15.34 -7.06 16.59
CA ASN A 106 16.60 -7.77 16.79
C ASN A 106 17.48 -7.11 17.86
N TRP A 107 17.61 -5.78 17.86
CA TRP A 107 18.36 -5.07 18.90
C TRP A 107 17.71 -5.13 20.27
N LEU A 108 16.38 -5.01 20.37
CA LEU A 108 15.67 -5.15 21.65
C LEU A 108 15.91 -6.51 22.29
N HIS A 109 16.00 -7.58 21.50
CA HIS A 109 16.32 -8.92 22.00
C HIS A 109 17.82 -9.25 22.15
N THR A 110 18.71 -8.38 21.68
CA THR A 110 20.17 -8.61 21.72
C THR A 110 20.87 -7.52 22.52
N ILE A 111 21.23 -6.41 21.88
CA ILE A 111 22.03 -5.33 22.46
C ILE A 111 21.30 -4.64 23.62
N TYR A 112 20.00 -4.39 23.47
CA TYR A 112 19.21 -3.66 24.48
C TYR A 112 18.47 -4.58 25.45
N ARG A 113 18.65 -5.90 25.34
CA ARG A 113 17.92 -6.86 26.20
C ARG A 113 18.20 -6.66 27.68
N SER A 114 19.42 -6.25 28.02
CA SER A 114 19.87 -6.01 29.39
C SER A 114 19.90 -4.52 29.74
N ASP A 115 19.36 -3.66 28.87
CA ASP A 115 19.32 -2.22 29.08
C ASP A 115 18.07 -1.87 29.91
N GLU A 116 18.26 -1.27 31.09
CA GLU A 116 17.15 -0.94 32.00
C GLU A 116 16.11 -0.02 31.36
N PHE A 117 16.52 0.86 30.44
CA PHE A 117 15.59 1.78 29.77
C PHE A 117 14.64 1.05 28.83
N PHE A 118 15.09 -0.03 28.17
CA PHE A 118 14.28 -0.81 27.23
C PHE A 118 13.80 -2.15 27.80
N ALA A 119 14.06 -2.44 29.08
CA ALA A 119 13.80 -3.75 29.68
C ALA A 119 12.34 -4.21 29.60
N ASN A 120 11.40 -3.26 29.57
CA ASN A 120 9.95 -3.52 29.47
C ASN A 120 9.37 -3.15 28.10
N THR A 121 10.20 -2.79 27.11
CA THR A 121 9.75 -2.40 25.78
C THR A 121 9.49 -3.64 24.93
N ALA A 122 8.24 -3.81 24.50
CA ALA A 122 7.85 -4.83 23.53
C ALA A 122 7.97 -4.30 22.09
N SER A 123 8.02 -5.22 21.12
CA SER A 123 8.12 -4.92 19.70
C SER A 123 6.98 -5.54 18.89
N VAL A 124 6.34 -4.70 18.07
CA VAL A 124 5.35 -5.14 17.07
C VAL A 124 5.95 -4.90 15.69
N TYR A 125 5.89 -5.89 14.80
CA TYR A 125 6.44 -5.79 13.45
C TYR A 125 5.37 -6.01 12.38
N THR A 126 5.03 -4.96 11.62
CA THR A 126 4.09 -5.05 10.48
C THR A 126 4.81 -5.36 9.18
N ILE A 127 4.32 -6.37 8.46
CA ILE A 127 4.70 -6.69 7.09
C ILE A 127 3.64 -6.15 6.13
N HIS A 128 4.00 -5.24 5.23
CA HIS A 128 3.09 -4.74 4.18
C HIS A 128 3.28 -5.48 2.87
N ASN A 129 4.51 -5.91 2.56
CA ASN A 129 4.80 -6.64 1.33
C ASN A 129 6.08 -7.49 1.46
N LEU A 130 5.91 -8.82 1.44
CA LEU A 130 7.02 -9.77 1.58
C LEU A 130 8.00 -9.77 0.40
N ALA A 131 7.63 -9.18 -0.75
CA ALA A 131 8.54 -9.09 -1.90
C ALA A 131 9.72 -8.13 -1.65
N TYR A 132 9.60 -7.22 -0.67
CA TYR A 132 10.64 -6.25 -0.33
C TYR A 132 11.24 -6.55 1.04
N GLN A 133 12.21 -7.48 1.07
CA GLN A 133 12.75 -8.04 2.32
C GLN A 133 13.93 -7.26 2.90
N GLY A 134 14.54 -6.37 2.12
CA GLY A 134 15.77 -5.68 2.51
C GLY A 134 16.93 -6.68 2.65
N ILE A 135 17.34 -7.26 1.51
CA ILE A 135 18.45 -8.22 1.44
C ILE A 135 19.77 -7.48 1.22
N PHE A 136 20.73 -7.69 2.11
CA PHE A 136 22.04 -7.01 2.08
C PHE A 136 23.20 -7.97 2.35
N GLY A 137 24.44 -7.47 2.15
CA GLY A 137 25.66 -8.20 2.51
C GLY A 137 25.99 -8.14 4.01
N TYR A 138 26.91 -9.00 4.45
CA TYR A 138 27.31 -9.15 5.86
C TYR A 138 27.74 -7.84 6.55
N ARG A 139 28.38 -6.93 5.80
CA ARG A 139 28.80 -5.61 6.28
C ARG A 139 27.67 -4.86 7.00
N LEU A 140 26.41 -5.08 6.63
CA LEU A 140 25.29 -4.44 7.30
C LEU A 140 25.19 -4.83 8.79
N LEU A 141 25.56 -6.05 9.17
CA LEU A 141 25.58 -6.48 10.57
C LEU A 141 26.70 -5.81 11.37
N GLU A 142 27.84 -5.51 10.73
CA GLU A 142 28.93 -4.76 11.34
C GLU A 142 28.49 -3.33 11.65
N VAL A 143 27.88 -2.68 10.66
CA VAL A 143 27.30 -1.33 10.81
C VAL A 143 26.18 -1.33 11.86
N ALA A 144 25.37 -2.38 11.90
CA ALA A 144 24.31 -2.53 12.89
C ALA A 144 24.82 -2.91 14.30
N GLY A 145 26.12 -3.20 14.46
CA GLY A 145 26.71 -3.62 15.74
C GLY A 145 26.30 -5.02 16.21
N VAL A 146 25.79 -5.87 15.31
CA VAL A 146 25.29 -7.23 15.61
C VAL A 146 26.03 -8.33 14.82
N ALA A 147 27.23 -8.04 14.31
CA ALA A 147 28.04 -9.02 13.58
C ALA A 147 28.30 -10.29 14.42
N ALA A 148 28.50 -10.15 15.73
CA ALA A 148 28.69 -11.28 16.64
C ALA A 148 27.46 -12.20 16.76
N ASN A 149 26.26 -11.70 16.44
CA ASN A 149 25.04 -12.51 16.39
C ASN A 149 24.95 -13.37 15.11
N GLY A 150 25.84 -13.14 14.15
CA GLY A 150 25.95 -13.92 12.92
C GLY A 150 24.73 -13.80 12.00
N PHE A 151 24.70 -14.63 10.97
CA PHE A 151 23.54 -14.76 10.08
C PHE A 151 22.37 -15.41 10.83
N VAL A 152 21.16 -14.95 10.50
CA VAL A 152 19.96 -15.75 10.78
C VAL A 152 19.82 -16.70 9.61
N TYR A 153 19.87 -18.00 9.89
CA TYR A 153 19.63 -19.02 8.88
C TYR A 153 18.14 -19.39 8.91
N PRO A 154 17.27 -18.75 8.10
CA PRO A 154 16.08 -19.49 7.69
C PRO A 154 16.59 -20.78 7.04
N GLN A 155 15.93 -21.92 7.21
CA GLN A 155 16.37 -23.22 6.71
C GLN A 155 16.31 -23.30 5.17
N ILE A 156 16.98 -22.37 4.48
CA ILE A 156 16.84 -22.00 3.08
C ILE A 156 18.23 -21.66 2.56
N ALA A 157 18.75 -22.55 1.72
CA ALA A 157 20.13 -22.49 1.23
C ALA A 157 20.48 -21.16 0.55
N GLU A 158 19.52 -20.56 -0.17
CA GLU A 158 19.71 -19.30 -0.92
C GLU A 158 19.85 -18.07 -0.01
N LEU A 159 19.39 -18.15 1.24
CA LEU A 159 19.49 -17.08 2.23
C LEU A 159 20.67 -17.25 3.20
N ALA A 160 21.44 -18.35 3.09
CA ALA A 160 22.46 -18.72 4.05
C ALA A 160 23.66 -17.73 4.13
N ASN A 161 23.86 -16.91 3.10
CA ASN A 161 25.00 -15.98 3.01
C ASN A 161 24.58 -14.51 2.80
N VAL A 162 23.31 -14.19 3.06
CA VAL A 162 22.78 -12.82 2.96
C VAL A 162 22.12 -12.39 4.26
N VAL A 163 22.02 -11.08 4.45
CA VAL A 163 21.35 -10.47 5.59
C VAL A 163 19.94 -10.09 5.14
N ASP A 164 18.95 -10.83 5.63
CA ASP A 164 17.54 -10.50 5.48
C ASP A 164 17.05 -9.74 6.72
N ILE A 165 16.76 -8.44 6.56
CA ILE A 165 16.31 -7.59 7.66
C ILE A 165 14.85 -7.85 8.01
N MET A 166 13.99 -8.15 7.03
CA MET A 166 12.60 -8.53 7.29
C MET A 166 12.51 -9.85 8.06
N GLY A 167 13.29 -10.86 7.66
CA GLY A 167 13.41 -12.13 8.38
C GLY A 167 13.84 -11.91 9.84
N ARG A 168 14.76 -10.98 10.11
CA ARG A 168 15.10 -10.59 11.50
C ARG A 168 13.91 -9.97 12.22
N GLY A 169 13.17 -9.07 11.58
CA GLY A 169 11.95 -8.49 12.15
C GLY A 169 10.96 -9.56 12.59
N ILE A 170 10.68 -10.53 11.72
CA ILE A 170 9.76 -11.66 11.99
C ILE A 170 10.29 -12.55 13.12
N LEU A 171 11.57 -12.89 13.08
CA LEU A 171 12.17 -13.82 14.03
C LEU A 171 12.27 -13.26 15.45
N PHE A 172 12.47 -11.95 15.59
CA PHE A 172 12.71 -11.33 16.88
C PHE A 172 11.49 -10.64 17.46
N ALA A 173 10.55 -10.10 16.67
CA ALA A 173 9.42 -9.34 17.22
C ALA A 173 8.52 -10.13 18.18
N ASP A 174 8.02 -9.47 19.22
CA ASP A 174 7.09 -10.06 20.19
C ASP A 174 5.75 -10.41 19.55
N ALA A 175 5.28 -9.55 18.64
CA ALA A 175 4.14 -9.81 17.77
C ALA A 175 4.44 -9.40 16.33
N VAL A 176 3.94 -10.18 15.37
CA VAL A 176 4.02 -9.89 13.94
C VAL A 176 2.62 -9.59 13.44
N THR A 177 2.46 -8.49 12.72
CA THR A 177 1.20 -8.13 12.08
C THR A 177 1.38 -8.05 10.57
N THR A 178 0.27 -8.18 9.86
CA THR A 178 0.21 -7.89 8.43
C THR A 178 -1.13 -7.28 8.07
N VAL A 179 -1.29 -6.87 6.83
CA VAL A 179 -2.29 -5.86 6.44
C VAL A 179 -3.70 -6.42 6.12
N SER A 180 -3.93 -7.71 6.37
CA SER A 180 -5.24 -8.38 6.23
C SER A 180 -5.23 -9.79 6.85
N GLU A 181 -6.39 -10.32 7.26
CA GLU A 181 -6.48 -11.64 7.90
C GLU A 181 -6.16 -12.77 6.95
N ARG A 182 -6.69 -12.71 5.72
CA ARG A 182 -6.35 -13.68 4.69
C ARG A 182 -4.91 -13.58 4.26
N TYR A 183 -4.34 -12.38 4.15
CA TYR A 183 -2.93 -12.26 3.83
C TYR A 183 -2.06 -12.94 4.90
N ALA A 184 -2.42 -12.82 6.19
CA ALA A 184 -1.76 -13.53 7.28
C ALA A 184 -1.80 -15.06 7.11
N GLN A 185 -2.83 -15.62 6.46
CA GLN A 185 -2.90 -17.05 6.13
C GLN A 185 -2.15 -17.38 4.83
N GLU A 186 -2.25 -16.53 3.80
CA GLU A 186 -1.63 -16.75 2.49
C GLU A 186 -0.10 -16.82 2.61
N ILE A 187 0.52 -15.93 3.39
CA ILE A 187 1.98 -15.88 3.57
C ILE A 187 2.58 -17.07 4.32
N LEU A 188 1.73 -17.90 4.94
CA LEU A 188 2.17 -19.16 5.53
C LEU A 188 2.40 -20.25 4.48
N THR A 189 2.13 -19.97 3.21
CA THR A 189 2.33 -20.92 2.11
C THR A 189 3.58 -20.59 1.29
N PRO A 190 4.26 -21.58 0.70
CA PRO A 190 5.43 -21.33 -0.15
C PRO A 190 5.15 -20.40 -1.34
N THR A 191 3.91 -20.40 -1.85
CA THR A 191 3.50 -19.60 -3.01
C THR A 191 3.48 -18.10 -2.73
N PHE A 192 3.12 -17.67 -1.52
CA PHE A 192 2.97 -16.25 -1.17
C PHE A 192 3.92 -15.79 -0.06
N GLY A 193 4.59 -16.70 0.63
CA GLY A 193 5.48 -16.37 1.73
C GLY A 193 6.85 -15.87 1.29
N GLU A 194 7.13 -15.78 -0.01
CA GLU A 194 8.41 -15.26 -0.56
C GLU A 194 9.64 -15.89 0.12
N LYS A 195 9.60 -17.22 0.30
CA LYS A 195 10.60 -18.03 1.02
C LYS A 195 10.62 -17.81 2.54
N LEU A 196 9.92 -16.83 3.09
CA LEU A 196 9.81 -16.63 4.55
C LEU A 196 8.69 -17.46 5.20
N ASP A 197 7.97 -18.27 4.42
CA ASP A 197 6.82 -19.07 4.87
C ASP A 197 7.16 -20.00 6.04
N HIS A 198 8.34 -20.61 6.05
CA HIS A 198 8.79 -21.45 7.18
C HIS A 198 8.97 -20.66 8.47
N MET A 199 9.53 -19.46 8.38
CA MET A 199 9.75 -18.58 9.53
C MET A 199 8.42 -18.00 10.03
N LEU A 200 7.52 -17.64 9.12
CA LEU A 200 6.19 -17.17 9.48
C LEU A 200 5.36 -18.28 10.17
N ARG A 201 5.47 -19.54 9.69
CA ARG A 201 4.83 -20.69 10.35
C ARG A 201 5.35 -20.92 11.77
N SER A 202 6.65 -20.71 12.03
CA SER A 202 7.20 -20.85 13.39
C SER A 202 6.76 -19.73 14.34
N ARG A 203 6.19 -18.64 13.80
CA ARG A 203 5.64 -17.49 14.55
C ARG A 203 4.11 -17.39 14.42
N ARG A 204 3.43 -18.47 14.01
CA ARG A 204 1.98 -18.46 13.74
C ARG A 204 1.14 -18.10 14.97
N ASP A 205 1.62 -18.45 16.17
CA ASP A 205 1.00 -18.13 17.47
C ASP A 205 0.91 -16.62 17.74
N ARG A 206 1.71 -15.82 17.03
CA ARG A 206 1.85 -14.38 17.21
C ARG A 206 1.80 -13.59 15.89
N LEU A 207 1.24 -14.18 14.85
CA LEU A 207 1.03 -13.56 13.54
C LEU A 207 -0.44 -13.16 13.38
N PHE A 208 -0.71 -11.87 13.20
CA PHE A 208 -2.06 -11.32 13.14
C PHE A 208 -2.29 -10.53 11.85
N GLY A 209 -3.48 -10.65 11.28
CA GLY A 209 -3.92 -9.77 10.19
C GLY A 209 -4.72 -8.59 10.74
N ILE A 210 -4.33 -7.39 10.38
CA ILE A 210 -5.02 -6.14 10.71
C ILE A 210 -5.25 -5.41 9.39
N LEU A 211 -6.53 -5.27 9.01
CA LEU A 211 -6.88 -4.62 7.75
C LEU A 211 -6.40 -3.16 7.74
N ASN A 212 -5.72 -2.72 6.68
CA ASN A 212 -5.37 -1.30 6.58
C ASN A 212 -6.64 -0.43 6.54
N GLY A 213 -6.52 0.78 7.10
CA GLY A 213 -7.51 1.83 6.93
C GLY A 213 -7.23 2.71 5.71
N VAL A 214 -8.24 3.51 5.37
CA VAL A 214 -8.11 4.66 4.47
C VAL A 214 -8.60 5.91 5.17
N ASP A 215 -8.04 7.07 4.81
CA ASP A 215 -8.57 8.35 5.27
C ASP A 215 -9.85 8.69 4.48
N TYR A 216 -10.98 8.58 5.18
CA TYR A 216 -12.30 8.85 4.61
C TYR A 216 -12.65 10.34 4.51
N GLN A 217 -11.84 11.24 5.08
CA GLN A 217 -11.98 12.68 4.92
C GLN A 217 -11.30 13.15 3.65
N GLU A 218 -10.06 12.72 3.43
CA GLU A 218 -9.30 13.04 2.21
C GLU A 218 -9.96 12.42 0.97
N ASN A 219 -10.43 11.17 1.08
CA ASN A 219 -11.06 10.45 -0.02
C ASN A 219 -12.58 10.46 0.11
N ASN A 220 -13.16 11.66 0.22
CA ASN A 220 -14.59 11.86 0.38
C ASN A 220 -15.25 12.53 -0.83
N PRO A 221 -16.08 11.84 -1.64
CA PRO A 221 -16.74 12.49 -2.78
C PRO A 221 -17.68 13.64 -2.37
N THR A 222 -18.06 13.77 -1.10
CA THR A 222 -18.89 14.89 -0.63
C THR A 222 -18.09 16.16 -0.31
N LEU A 223 -16.78 16.05 -0.09
CA LEU A 223 -15.91 17.17 0.32
C LEU A 223 -14.72 17.38 -0.62
N ASN A 224 -14.55 16.49 -1.60
CA ASN A 224 -13.40 16.53 -2.49
C ASN A 224 -13.58 17.65 -3.53
N ASN A 225 -12.68 18.64 -3.50
CA ASN A 225 -12.67 19.77 -4.44
C ASN A 225 -11.88 19.46 -5.74
N HIS A 226 -11.23 18.30 -5.81
CA HIS A 226 -10.49 17.86 -6.99
C HIS A 226 -11.38 17.14 -8.01
N ILE A 227 -12.59 16.73 -7.64
CA ILE A 227 -13.58 16.13 -8.55
C ILE A 227 -14.52 17.20 -9.11
N HIS A 228 -15.09 16.96 -10.29
CA HIS A 228 -15.89 17.97 -10.99
C HIS A 228 -17.18 18.32 -10.24
N THR A 229 -17.88 17.28 -9.77
CA THR A 229 -19.14 17.44 -9.04
C THR A 229 -19.11 16.60 -7.79
N GLN A 230 -19.34 17.21 -6.63
CA GLN A 230 -19.44 16.50 -5.35
C GLN A 230 -20.76 15.71 -5.25
N TYR A 231 -20.68 14.51 -4.66
CA TYR A 231 -21.81 13.61 -4.53
C TYR A 231 -21.67 12.68 -3.32
N ASP A 232 -22.78 12.04 -2.97
CA ASP A 232 -22.89 11.03 -1.93
C ASP A 232 -23.59 9.76 -2.45
N ALA A 233 -23.85 8.82 -1.55
CA ALA A 233 -24.56 7.58 -1.87
C ALA A 233 -26.01 7.78 -2.33
N LEU A 234 -26.61 8.96 -2.10
CA LEU A 234 -27.98 9.29 -2.48
C LEU A 234 -28.05 10.10 -3.79
N SER A 235 -26.92 10.55 -4.31
CA SER A 235 -26.80 11.39 -5.51
C SER A 235 -25.81 10.82 -6.54
N LEU A 236 -25.74 9.49 -6.65
CA LEU A 236 -24.81 8.77 -7.53
C LEU A 236 -24.96 9.11 -9.02
N GLU A 237 -26.12 9.62 -9.45
CA GLU A 237 -26.36 10.12 -10.80
C GLU A 237 -25.38 11.24 -11.20
N LYS A 238 -24.90 12.03 -10.24
CA LYS A 238 -23.88 13.08 -10.45
C LYS A 238 -22.51 12.53 -10.86
N ARG A 239 -22.29 11.21 -10.77
CA ARG A 239 -21.09 10.56 -11.31
C ARG A 239 -21.01 10.69 -12.83
N ALA A 240 -22.14 10.86 -13.53
CA ALA A 240 -22.16 11.08 -14.98
C ALA A 240 -21.41 12.36 -15.38
N GLU A 241 -21.52 13.43 -14.57
CA GLU A 241 -20.78 14.68 -14.79
C GLU A 241 -19.28 14.49 -14.56
N ASN A 242 -18.91 13.76 -13.51
CA ASN A 242 -17.51 13.39 -13.25
C ASN A 242 -16.92 12.51 -14.36
N LYS A 243 -17.70 11.60 -14.92
CA LYS A 243 -17.30 10.76 -16.05
C LYS A 243 -17.06 11.59 -17.31
N ALA A 244 -17.95 12.52 -17.63
CA ALA A 244 -17.79 13.42 -18.77
C ALA A 244 -16.54 14.29 -18.62
N ALA A 245 -16.32 14.87 -17.44
CA ALA A 245 -15.13 15.66 -17.14
C ALA A 245 -13.83 14.83 -17.24
N LEU A 246 -13.86 13.57 -16.77
CA LEU A 246 -12.71 12.67 -16.90
C LEU A 246 -12.45 12.29 -18.36
N GLN A 247 -13.49 11.99 -19.15
CA GLN A 247 -13.37 11.72 -20.58
C GLN A 247 -12.75 12.92 -21.31
N GLU A 248 -13.20 14.14 -21.01
CA GLU A 248 -12.63 15.37 -21.56
C GLU A 248 -11.16 15.56 -21.16
N GLN A 249 -10.82 15.41 -19.87
CA GLN A 249 -9.45 15.48 -19.38
C GLN A 249 -8.54 14.43 -20.04
N ALA A 250 -9.09 13.25 -20.35
CA ALA A 250 -8.41 12.14 -20.99
C ALA A 250 -8.36 12.25 -22.53
N HIS A 251 -8.94 13.32 -23.11
CA HIS A 251 -9.13 13.48 -24.56
C HIS A 251 -9.87 12.32 -25.22
N LEU A 252 -10.77 11.67 -24.48
CA LEU A 252 -11.65 10.63 -24.96
C LEU A 252 -13.00 11.23 -25.39
N PRO A 253 -13.70 10.65 -26.39
CA PRO A 253 -15.06 11.02 -26.70
C PRO A 253 -15.98 10.90 -25.47
N ILE A 254 -16.73 11.96 -25.18
CA ILE A 254 -17.70 11.97 -24.08
C ILE A 254 -18.88 11.07 -24.47
N LYS A 255 -18.97 9.90 -23.83
CA LYS A 255 -19.98 8.88 -24.11
C LYS A 255 -20.57 8.37 -22.79
N PRO A 256 -21.78 8.82 -22.39
CA PRO A 256 -22.37 8.47 -21.09
C PRO A 256 -22.63 6.96 -20.96
N ASP A 257 -23.13 6.33 -22.03
CA ASP A 257 -23.55 4.92 -22.05
C ASP A 257 -22.39 3.92 -22.27
N VAL A 258 -21.18 4.40 -22.53
CA VAL A 258 -20.00 3.55 -22.76
C VAL A 258 -19.27 3.32 -21.44
N PRO A 259 -19.06 2.08 -20.99
CA PRO A 259 -18.32 1.81 -19.75
C PRO A 259 -16.89 2.36 -19.80
N LEU A 260 -16.49 3.08 -18.74
CA LEU A 260 -15.13 3.56 -18.53
C LEU A 260 -14.42 2.70 -17.48
N LEU A 261 -13.45 1.91 -17.93
CA LEU A 261 -12.61 1.06 -17.10
C LEU A 261 -11.36 1.83 -16.67
N ALA A 262 -10.96 1.69 -15.41
CA ALA A 262 -9.78 2.34 -14.87
C ALA A 262 -8.76 1.36 -14.31
N MET A 263 -7.50 1.73 -14.35
CA MET A 263 -6.43 1.11 -13.58
C MET A 263 -5.58 2.19 -12.92
N ILE A 264 -5.41 2.08 -11.61
CA ILE A 264 -4.51 2.94 -10.83
C ILE A 264 -3.52 2.04 -10.12
N SER A 265 -2.26 2.04 -10.55
CA SER A 265 -1.26 1.11 -10.02
C SER A 265 0.18 1.51 -10.36
N ARG A 266 1.15 1.09 -9.55
CA ARG A 266 2.54 0.96 -10.00
C ARG A 266 2.61 -0.01 -11.19
N LEU A 267 3.44 0.30 -12.18
CA LEU A 267 3.64 -0.53 -13.37
C LEU A 267 4.73 -1.59 -13.08
N ALA A 268 4.33 -2.74 -12.55
CA ALA A 268 5.22 -3.84 -12.19
C ALA A 268 4.53 -5.20 -12.40
N ASP A 269 5.30 -6.26 -12.63
CA ASP A 269 4.82 -7.60 -12.96
C ASP A 269 3.75 -8.15 -12.00
N GLN A 270 3.92 -7.89 -10.70
CA GLN A 270 3.00 -8.33 -9.65
C GLN A 270 1.55 -7.84 -9.86
N LYS A 271 1.35 -6.78 -10.66
CA LYS A 271 0.04 -6.15 -10.88
C LYS A 271 -0.75 -6.79 -12.02
N GLY A 272 -0.22 -7.82 -12.67
CA GLY A 272 -0.97 -8.66 -13.60
C GLY A 272 -1.22 -8.00 -14.96
N PHE A 273 -0.30 -7.12 -15.39
CA PHE A 273 -0.38 -6.46 -16.70
C PHE A 273 -0.21 -7.44 -17.86
N ASP A 274 0.49 -8.55 -17.64
CA ASP A 274 0.59 -9.65 -18.59
C ASP A 274 -0.79 -10.30 -18.89
N LEU A 275 -1.66 -10.38 -17.89
CA LEU A 275 -3.05 -10.85 -18.06
C LEU A 275 -3.87 -9.82 -18.84
N LEU A 276 -3.70 -8.53 -18.52
CA LEU A 276 -4.38 -7.46 -19.23
C LEU A 276 -4.00 -7.42 -20.70
N ALA A 277 -2.70 -7.52 -21.01
CA ALA A 277 -2.19 -7.51 -22.38
C ALA A 277 -2.85 -8.58 -23.26
N GLN A 278 -3.19 -9.75 -22.69
CA GLN A 278 -3.85 -10.83 -23.40
C GLN A 278 -5.32 -10.53 -23.74
N ILE A 279 -6.01 -9.71 -22.94
CA ILE A 279 -7.46 -9.49 -23.05
C ILE A 279 -7.84 -8.09 -23.50
N ILE A 280 -6.92 -7.14 -23.49
CA ILE A 280 -7.24 -5.72 -23.69
C ILE A 280 -7.81 -5.43 -25.08
N HIS A 281 -7.28 -6.07 -26.13
CA HIS A 281 -7.81 -5.90 -27.49
C HIS A 281 -9.25 -6.44 -27.64
N PRO A 282 -9.56 -7.70 -27.25
CA PRO A 282 -10.94 -8.18 -27.22
C PRO A 282 -11.89 -7.32 -26.36
N LEU A 283 -11.38 -6.78 -25.25
CA LEU A 283 -12.14 -5.94 -24.34
C LEU A 283 -12.51 -4.60 -24.99
N LEU A 284 -11.54 -3.91 -25.58
CA LEU A 284 -11.73 -2.67 -26.33
C LEU A 284 -12.65 -2.86 -27.55
N ALA A 285 -12.61 -4.04 -28.19
CA ALA A 285 -13.52 -4.38 -29.28
C ALA A 285 -15.01 -4.43 -28.86
N GLN A 286 -15.32 -4.51 -27.56
CA GLN A 286 -16.69 -4.38 -27.03
C GLN A 286 -17.15 -2.91 -26.93
N GLY A 287 -16.31 -1.95 -27.32
CA GLY A 287 -16.65 -0.53 -27.32
C GLY A 287 -16.50 0.17 -25.98
N VAL A 288 -15.74 -0.41 -25.04
CA VAL A 288 -15.42 0.22 -23.75
C VAL A 288 -14.31 1.25 -23.88
N GLN A 289 -14.23 2.17 -22.92
CA GLN A 289 -13.08 3.06 -22.75
C GLN A 289 -12.21 2.59 -21.58
N PHE A 290 -10.94 2.97 -21.61
CA PHE A 290 -9.93 2.56 -20.64
C PHE A 290 -9.01 3.73 -20.28
N VAL A 291 -8.81 3.92 -18.98
CA VAL A 291 -7.89 4.91 -18.42
C VAL A 291 -6.88 4.23 -17.50
N LEU A 292 -5.61 4.54 -17.66
CA LEU A 292 -4.52 4.09 -16.78
C LEU A 292 -3.89 5.29 -16.08
N LEU A 293 -3.62 5.17 -14.77
CA LEU A 293 -2.72 6.05 -14.03
C LEU A 293 -1.64 5.21 -13.34
N GLY A 294 -0.38 5.53 -13.59
CA GLY A 294 0.72 4.83 -12.94
C GLY A 294 2.07 5.02 -13.60
N VAL A 295 3.13 4.76 -12.83
CA VAL A 295 4.51 4.63 -13.34
C VAL A 295 5.17 3.41 -12.73
N GLY A 296 6.27 2.98 -13.36
CA GLY A 296 7.04 1.79 -12.99
C GLY A 296 7.94 1.37 -14.14
N ASP A 297 8.01 0.08 -14.42
CA ASP A 297 8.95 -0.50 -15.37
C ASP A 297 8.72 -0.01 -16.81
N GLN A 298 9.81 0.36 -17.48
CA GLN A 298 9.80 1.01 -18.80
C GLN A 298 9.03 0.21 -19.87
N HIS A 299 9.14 -1.11 -19.87
CA HIS A 299 8.46 -1.95 -20.85
C HIS A 299 6.92 -1.87 -20.74
N TYR A 300 6.39 -1.63 -19.53
CA TYR A 300 4.95 -1.38 -19.36
C TYR A 300 4.55 0.02 -19.83
N HIS A 301 5.41 1.03 -19.69
CA HIS A 301 5.14 2.35 -20.27
C HIS A 301 4.99 2.23 -21.78
N GLU A 302 5.94 1.56 -22.44
CA GLU A 302 5.93 1.33 -23.89
C GLU A 302 4.69 0.55 -24.33
N MET A 303 4.33 -0.52 -23.61
CA MET A 303 3.13 -1.29 -23.88
C MET A 303 1.87 -0.42 -23.87
N PHE A 304 1.69 0.41 -22.84
CA PHE A 304 0.50 1.25 -22.69
C PHE A 304 0.50 2.46 -23.62
N GLN A 305 1.65 3.04 -23.93
CA GLN A 305 1.80 4.07 -24.95
C GLN A 305 1.41 3.54 -26.34
N ASN A 306 1.88 2.35 -26.71
CA ASN A 306 1.51 1.71 -27.96
C ASN A 306 0.00 1.40 -28.02
N LEU A 307 -0.58 0.98 -26.89
CA LEU A 307 -2.03 0.76 -26.80
C LEU A 307 -2.82 2.06 -26.99
N ALA A 308 -2.42 3.15 -26.33
CA ALA A 308 -3.05 4.46 -26.47
C ALA A 308 -2.96 5.00 -27.91
N ALA A 309 -1.79 4.89 -28.54
CA ALA A 309 -1.60 5.29 -29.93
C ALA A 309 -2.46 4.50 -30.91
N ARG A 310 -2.72 3.22 -30.62
CA ARG A 310 -3.57 2.35 -31.46
C ARG A 310 -5.07 2.59 -31.27
N TYR A 311 -5.48 3.04 -30.09
CA TYR A 311 -6.89 3.26 -29.73
C TYR A 311 -7.12 4.65 -29.12
N PRO A 312 -6.84 5.75 -29.85
CA PRO A 312 -6.85 7.10 -29.28
C PRO A 312 -8.23 7.53 -28.76
N ASP A 313 -9.32 7.02 -29.33
CA ASP A 313 -10.68 7.32 -28.91
C ASP A 313 -11.20 6.43 -27.76
N GLN A 314 -10.38 5.47 -27.31
CA GLN A 314 -10.79 4.50 -26.28
C GLN A 314 -9.79 4.40 -25.12
N VAL A 315 -8.52 4.73 -25.32
CA VAL A 315 -7.46 4.49 -24.33
C VAL A 315 -6.74 5.80 -24.01
N ALA A 316 -6.70 6.14 -22.72
CA ALA A 316 -5.88 7.23 -22.22
C ALA A 316 -4.97 6.76 -21.09
N ILE A 317 -3.79 7.35 -21.01
CA ILE A 317 -2.76 6.97 -20.03
C ILE A 317 -2.18 8.21 -19.36
N PHE A 318 -2.03 8.14 -18.05
CA PHE A 318 -1.42 9.15 -17.20
C PHE A 318 -0.19 8.52 -16.54
N LEU A 319 0.99 8.72 -17.13
CA LEU A 319 2.24 8.16 -16.63
C LEU A 319 2.86 9.06 -15.57
N THR A 320 2.14 9.25 -14.46
CA THR A 320 2.56 10.09 -13.33
C THR A 320 2.07 9.52 -11.99
N PHE A 321 2.58 10.05 -10.89
CA PHE A 321 1.98 9.89 -9.56
C PHE A 321 1.28 11.19 -9.18
N ASN A 322 -0.05 11.21 -9.28
CA ASN A 322 -0.84 12.38 -8.92
C ASN A 322 -2.13 11.94 -8.22
N THR A 323 -2.26 12.31 -6.94
CA THR A 323 -3.42 11.96 -6.10
C THR A 323 -4.72 12.55 -6.64
N GLU A 324 -4.70 13.79 -7.14
CA GLU A 324 -5.89 14.45 -7.67
C GLU A 324 -6.40 13.74 -8.93
N VAL A 325 -5.50 13.34 -9.83
CA VAL A 325 -5.87 12.55 -11.02
C VAL A 325 -6.43 11.20 -10.59
N ALA A 326 -5.84 10.53 -9.59
CA ALA A 326 -6.37 9.28 -9.06
C ALA A 326 -7.81 9.44 -8.53
N GLN A 327 -8.08 10.50 -7.77
CA GLN A 327 -9.40 10.80 -7.23
C GLN A 327 -10.43 11.10 -8.33
N ARG A 328 -10.05 11.86 -9.37
CA ARG A 328 -10.90 12.07 -10.54
C ARG A 328 -11.20 10.77 -11.27
N ILE A 329 -10.20 9.89 -11.42
CA ILE A 329 -10.39 8.57 -12.01
C ILE A 329 -11.37 7.74 -11.18
N TYR A 330 -11.22 7.69 -9.84
CA TYR A 330 -12.18 7.00 -8.98
C TYR A 330 -13.60 7.57 -9.11
N ALA A 331 -13.74 8.90 -9.19
CA ALA A 331 -15.03 9.55 -9.28
C ALA A 331 -15.73 9.39 -10.63
N GLY A 332 -14.98 9.40 -11.73
CA GLY A 332 -15.51 9.37 -13.10
C GLY A 332 -15.53 8.00 -13.78
N SER A 333 -14.82 7.00 -13.27
CA SER A 333 -14.76 5.67 -13.90
C SER A 333 -15.83 4.73 -13.37
N ASP A 334 -16.35 3.85 -14.22
CA ASP A 334 -17.40 2.91 -13.84
C ASP A 334 -16.84 1.70 -13.07
N MET A 335 -15.65 1.23 -13.47
CA MET A 335 -15.04 0.04 -12.89
C MET A 335 -13.53 0.21 -12.73
N LEU A 336 -12.97 -0.29 -11.62
CA LEU A 336 -11.53 -0.33 -11.38
C LEU A 336 -11.01 -1.75 -11.59
N LEU A 337 -10.16 -1.96 -12.59
CA LEU A 337 -9.51 -3.24 -12.83
C LEU A 337 -8.28 -3.40 -11.92
N MET A 338 -8.21 -4.52 -11.22
CA MET A 338 -7.07 -4.90 -10.39
C MET A 338 -6.75 -6.39 -10.59
N PRO A 339 -6.12 -6.78 -11.71
CA PRO A 339 -5.81 -8.18 -12.04
C PRO A 339 -4.58 -8.71 -11.28
N SER A 340 -4.18 -8.04 -10.21
CA SER A 340 -2.94 -8.29 -9.48
C SER A 340 -2.79 -9.75 -9.09
N ARG A 341 -1.59 -10.29 -9.31
CA ARG A 341 -1.22 -11.66 -8.93
C ARG A 341 -1.19 -11.81 -7.42
N PHE A 342 -0.94 -10.71 -6.75
CA PHE A 342 -0.84 -10.60 -5.31
C PHE A 342 -1.21 -9.16 -4.89
N GLU A 343 -2.07 -9.04 -3.88
CA GLU A 343 -2.53 -7.76 -3.32
C GLU A 343 -2.81 -7.96 -1.82
N PRO A 344 -1.95 -7.44 -0.93
CA PRO A 344 -1.99 -7.82 0.49
C PRO A 344 -3.16 -7.19 1.27
N CYS A 345 -3.64 -6.00 0.87
CA CYS A 345 -4.76 -5.32 1.52
C CYS A 345 -5.77 -4.73 0.52
N GLY A 346 -5.26 -3.94 -0.43
CA GLY A 346 -6.09 -3.40 -1.50
C GLY A 346 -6.79 -2.08 -1.21
N THR A 347 -6.03 -1.11 -0.70
CA THR A 347 -6.45 0.28 -0.45
C THR A 347 -7.16 0.93 -1.65
N ASN A 348 -6.71 0.67 -2.87
CA ASN A 348 -7.36 1.20 -4.09
C ASN A 348 -8.79 0.68 -4.28
N GLN A 349 -9.12 -0.52 -3.77
CA GLN A 349 -10.50 -1.01 -3.79
C GLN A 349 -11.38 -0.27 -2.80
N MET A 350 -10.85 0.03 -1.61
CA MET A 350 -11.57 0.83 -0.61
C MET A 350 -11.87 2.23 -1.15
N TYR A 351 -10.91 2.86 -1.84
CA TYR A 351 -11.14 4.11 -2.55
C TYR A 351 -12.17 3.96 -3.66
N ALA A 352 -12.03 2.97 -4.55
CA ALA A 352 -12.99 2.77 -5.63
C ALA A 352 -14.43 2.62 -5.10
N MET A 353 -14.65 1.77 -4.10
CA MET A 353 -15.96 1.60 -3.47
C MET A 353 -16.47 2.89 -2.83
N ARG A 354 -15.59 3.68 -2.20
CA ARG A 354 -15.96 4.97 -1.60
C ARG A 354 -16.48 5.97 -2.63
N TYR A 355 -15.95 5.94 -3.86
CA TYR A 355 -16.39 6.77 -5.00
C TYR A 355 -17.44 6.06 -5.89
N GLY A 356 -17.98 4.91 -5.49
CA GLY A 356 -18.95 4.16 -6.31
C GLY A 356 -18.38 3.59 -7.62
N CYS A 357 -17.06 3.52 -7.76
CA CYS A 357 -16.37 2.84 -8.85
C CYS A 357 -16.21 1.36 -8.49
N VAL A 358 -16.75 0.46 -9.33
CA VAL A 358 -16.88 -0.95 -8.98
C VAL A 358 -15.53 -1.67 -9.12
N PRO A 359 -14.91 -2.18 -8.04
CA PRO A 359 -13.65 -2.91 -8.15
C PRO A 359 -13.86 -4.28 -8.79
N ILE A 360 -13.01 -4.59 -9.78
CA ILE A 360 -12.92 -5.87 -10.47
C ILE A 360 -11.55 -6.47 -10.16
N VAL A 361 -11.53 -7.44 -9.25
CA VAL A 361 -10.29 -7.95 -8.64
C VAL A 361 -10.09 -9.44 -8.90
N ARG A 362 -8.83 -9.87 -8.88
CA ARG A 362 -8.47 -11.30 -8.77
C ARG A 362 -8.70 -11.79 -7.33
N HIS A 363 -9.03 -13.06 -7.16
CA HIS A 363 -9.25 -13.67 -5.84
C HIS A 363 -7.93 -13.93 -5.09
N VAL A 364 -7.30 -12.86 -4.60
CA VAL A 364 -6.10 -12.83 -3.75
C VAL A 364 -6.32 -11.80 -2.63
N GLY A 365 -5.82 -12.02 -1.41
CA GLY A 365 -6.16 -11.19 -0.25
C GLY A 365 -7.65 -11.29 0.16
N ASP A 366 -8.12 -10.45 1.09
CA ASP A 366 -9.42 -10.59 1.80
C ASP A 366 -10.73 -10.45 0.98
N TRP A 367 -10.69 -10.36 -0.36
CA TRP A 367 -11.86 -9.93 -1.14
C TRP A 367 -12.66 -11.04 -1.87
N PRO A 368 -14.02 -11.00 -1.83
CA PRO A 368 -14.88 -12.05 -2.41
C PRO A 368 -15.33 -11.83 -3.87
N ILE A 369 -14.97 -10.74 -4.56
CA ILE A 369 -15.48 -10.46 -5.92
C ILE A 369 -14.70 -11.24 -6.99
N ARG A 370 -15.41 -12.02 -7.83
CA ARG A 370 -14.83 -12.97 -8.80
C ARG A 370 -14.57 -12.35 -10.17
N PHE A 371 -13.33 -12.48 -10.66
CA PHE A 371 -12.88 -12.08 -12.02
C PHE A 371 -13.50 -12.86 -13.20
N ARG A 372 -14.35 -13.87 -12.99
CA ARG A 372 -14.85 -14.76 -14.07
C ARG A 372 -16.08 -14.26 -14.84
N SER A 373 -16.58 -13.05 -14.58
CA SER A 373 -17.89 -12.60 -15.11
C SER A 373 -17.88 -11.27 -15.89
N ILE A 374 -16.72 -10.65 -16.14
CA ILE A 374 -16.69 -9.29 -16.74
C ILE A 374 -17.38 -9.26 -18.10
N ILE A 375 -17.11 -10.24 -18.97
CA ILE A 375 -17.73 -10.30 -20.31
C ILE A 375 -19.25 -10.47 -20.24
N ARG A 376 -19.78 -11.23 -19.26
CA ARG A 376 -21.23 -11.47 -19.12
C ARG A 376 -21.95 -10.36 -18.36
N THR A 377 -21.30 -9.70 -17.40
CA THR A 377 -21.89 -8.63 -16.60
C THR A 377 -21.91 -7.32 -17.38
N VAL A 378 -20.86 -6.99 -18.14
CA VAL A 378 -20.86 -5.84 -19.06
C VAL A 378 -21.93 -6.01 -20.15
N ALA A 379 -22.09 -7.23 -20.68
CA ALA A 379 -23.14 -7.54 -21.67
C ALA A 379 -24.57 -7.54 -21.09
N ARG A 380 -24.75 -7.80 -19.79
CA ARG A 380 -26.08 -7.81 -19.13
C ARG A 380 -26.47 -6.47 -18.50
N GLY A 381 -25.50 -5.63 -18.13
CA GLY A 381 -25.72 -4.29 -17.57
C GLY A 381 -26.33 -3.29 -18.55
N MET A 382 -26.31 -3.57 -19.85
CA MET A 382 -26.96 -2.76 -20.89
C MET A 382 -28.51 -2.82 -20.90
N ALA A 383 -29.15 -3.63 -20.02
CA ALA A 383 -30.60 -3.87 -20.06
C ALA A 383 -31.40 -3.33 -18.86
N LEU A 384 -30.78 -2.62 -17.90
CA LEU A 384 -31.53 -1.98 -16.81
C LEU A 384 -31.70 -0.48 -17.07
N SER A 385 -32.32 -0.16 -18.21
CA SER A 385 -32.98 1.13 -18.41
C SER A 385 -34.50 0.94 -18.37
N SER A 386 -35.15 1.75 -17.54
CA SER A 386 -36.59 2.01 -17.49
C SER A 386 -37.53 0.81 -17.24
N ARG A 387 -38.06 0.70 -16.00
CA ARG A 387 -39.50 0.56 -15.74
C ARG A 387 -39.85 0.54 -14.24
N THR A 388 -40.59 1.57 -13.84
CA THR A 388 -41.66 1.62 -12.82
C THR A 388 -41.36 1.15 -11.39
N MET A 389 -41.14 2.12 -10.50
CA MET A 389 -41.53 2.03 -9.09
C MET A 389 -42.82 2.84 -8.88
N MET A 390 -43.88 2.19 -8.40
CA MET A 390 -45.03 2.83 -7.75
C MET A 390 -44.87 2.74 -6.22
N PRO A 391 -45.42 3.68 -5.44
CA PRO A 391 -44.97 3.92 -4.06
C PRO A 391 -45.69 3.03 -3.04
N GLY A 392 -44.92 2.55 -2.06
CA GLY A 392 -45.42 1.87 -0.86
C GLY A 392 -44.71 2.41 0.37
N SER A 393 -45.48 3.06 1.24
CA SER A 393 -45.08 3.68 2.50
C SER A 393 -44.67 2.68 3.57
N SER A 394 -43.56 2.94 4.28
CA SER A 394 -43.51 2.99 5.76
C SER A 394 -42.07 3.21 6.26
N SER A 395 -41.99 4.01 7.30
CA SER A 395 -40.81 4.57 7.93
C SER A 395 -40.21 3.64 8.99
N GLN A 396 -38.92 3.29 8.86
CA GLN A 396 -37.96 3.05 9.95
C GLN A 396 -36.53 2.86 9.38
N PRO A 397 -35.46 3.36 10.04
CA PRO A 397 -34.10 3.31 9.51
C PRO A 397 -33.47 1.94 9.82
N LEU A 398 -33.70 0.97 8.94
CA LEU A 398 -32.88 -0.24 8.90
C LEU A 398 -31.59 0.06 8.14
N CYS A 399 -30.44 -0.20 8.75
CA CYS A 399 -29.17 -0.37 8.05
C CYS A 399 -29.42 -1.29 6.86
N VAL A 400 -29.42 -0.72 5.65
CA VAL A 400 -29.60 -1.47 4.42
C VAL A 400 -28.29 -2.24 4.17
N PRO A 401 -28.28 -3.57 4.18
CA PRO A 401 -27.16 -4.31 3.63
C PRO A 401 -27.12 -3.97 2.13
N TRP A 402 -26.01 -3.38 1.69
CA TRP A 402 -25.72 -3.14 0.28
C TRP A 402 -26.04 -4.42 -0.52
N PRO A 403 -26.66 -4.33 -1.70
CA PRO A 403 -27.04 -5.51 -2.46
C PRO A 403 -25.78 -6.29 -2.88
N PHE A 404 -25.46 -7.33 -2.13
CA PHE A 404 -24.50 -8.34 -2.54
C PHE A 404 -25.06 -9.04 -3.78
N ILE A 405 -24.39 -8.89 -4.91
CA ILE A 405 -24.66 -9.73 -6.08
C ILE A 405 -24.13 -11.14 -5.78
N HIS A 406 -24.95 -11.96 -5.11
CA HIS A 406 -24.74 -13.40 -5.03
C HIS A 406 -25.23 -14.06 -6.32
N LEU A 407 -24.29 -14.34 -7.23
CA LEU A 407 -24.59 -15.21 -8.38
C LEU A 407 -24.56 -16.67 -7.93
N ARG A 408 -25.74 -17.24 -7.65
CA ARG A 408 -25.95 -18.69 -7.56
C ARG A 408 -25.58 -19.33 -8.90
N ILE A 409 -24.64 -20.26 -8.87
CA ILE A 409 -24.43 -21.19 -9.99
C ILE A 409 -25.34 -22.39 -9.72
N SER A 410 -26.44 -22.51 -10.47
CA SER A 410 -27.16 -23.78 -10.62
C SER A 410 -26.26 -24.76 -11.38
N GLY A 411 -26.21 -25.99 -10.86
CA GLY A 411 -25.24 -27.02 -11.23
C GLY A 411 -25.21 -27.40 -12.70
N VAL A 412 -24.08 -27.99 -13.09
CA VAL A 412 -23.99 -28.88 -14.24
C VAL A 412 -23.94 -30.31 -13.69
N PRO A 413 -24.80 -31.23 -14.16
CA PRO A 413 -24.86 -32.60 -13.67
C PRO A 413 -23.64 -33.41 -14.09
N CYS A 414 -23.39 -34.49 -13.34
CA CYS A 414 -22.39 -35.51 -13.67
C CYS A 414 -22.52 -36.03 -15.11
N SER A 415 -21.37 -36.24 -15.72
CA SER A 415 -21.07 -37.42 -16.54
C SER A 415 -19.63 -37.82 -16.29
#